data_AF-A0A5N4AS22-F1
#
_entry.id   AF-A0A5N4AS22-F1
#
_cell.length_a   1.000
_cell.length_b   1.000
_cell.length_c   1.000
_cell.angle_alpha   90.00
_cell.angle_beta   90.00
_cell.angle_gamma   90.00
#
_symmetry.space_group_name_H-M   'P 1'
#
loop_
_entity.id
_entity.type
_entity.pdbx_description
1 polymer ?
#
loop_
_entity_poly.entity_id
_entity_poly.type
_entity_poly.pdbx_seq_one_letter_code
_entity_poly.pdbx_strand_id
1 'polypeptide(L)'
;MIVQKCFFCWSLKYGVYSWTVIQLILRLGIMCGLYWIPDTIADTGREKVLSAVMSTILGAIFGWLVWSVLILVVALKGIAERRSMLVYPYMFLLILEFVLLVVSGILMSALQTPWYIFQALISCGTHGYAFICTISFYKSIKAQEKGLHEVEAIPFKTV
;
A
#
# COMPACT_ATOMS: atom_id res chain seq x y z
N MET A 1 -3.16 -33.34 5.15
CA MET A 1 -2.65 -31.96 5.32
C MET A 1 -2.96 -30.98 4.16
N ILE A 2 -3.54 -31.41 3.01
CA ILE A 2 -3.86 -30.49 1.88
C ILE A 2 -5.01 -29.51 2.22
N VAL A 3 -5.99 -29.96 3.00
CA VAL A 3 -7.19 -29.16 3.37
C VAL A 3 -6.84 -27.94 4.24
N GLN A 4 -5.92 -28.09 5.19
CA GLN A 4 -5.44 -26.98 6.03
C GLN A 4 -4.71 -25.89 5.23
N LYS A 5 -3.93 -26.26 4.21
CA LYS A 5 -3.25 -25.30 3.32
C LYS A 5 -4.27 -24.50 2.49
N CYS A 6 -5.37 -25.12 2.05
CA CYS A 6 -6.43 -24.43 1.32
C CYS A 6 -7.18 -23.42 2.18
N PHE A 7 -7.57 -23.79 3.41
CA PHE A 7 -8.25 -22.88 4.34
C PHE A 7 -7.40 -21.66 4.71
N PHE A 8 -6.11 -21.87 5.02
CA PHE A 8 -5.18 -20.78 5.34
C PHE A 8 -4.98 -19.83 4.13
N CYS A 9 -4.85 -20.38 2.92
CA CYS A 9 -4.67 -19.61 1.69
C CYS A 9 -5.92 -18.75 1.36
N TRP A 10 -7.11 -19.28 1.62
CA TRP A 10 -8.36 -18.54 1.44
C TRP A 10 -8.51 -17.45 2.50
N SER A 11 -8.25 -17.76 3.77
CA SER A 11 -8.26 -16.78 4.87
C SER A 11 -7.26 -15.65 4.63
N LEU A 12 -6.06 -15.96 4.14
CA LEU A 12 -5.02 -14.97 3.83
C LEU A 12 -5.43 -14.08 2.66
N LYS A 13 -6.04 -14.64 1.60
CA LYS A 13 -6.58 -13.86 0.47
C LYS A 13 -7.60 -12.84 0.95
N TYR A 14 -8.60 -13.27 1.74
CA TYR A 14 -9.64 -12.37 2.23
C TYR A 14 -9.07 -11.32 3.20
N GLY A 15 -8.12 -11.70 4.07
CA GLY A 15 -7.45 -10.76 4.95
C GLY A 15 -6.69 -9.66 4.19
N VAL A 16 -5.86 -10.05 3.21
CA VAL A 16 -5.09 -9.11 2.38
C VAL A 16 -6.02 -8.24 1.53
N TYR A 17 -7.08 -8.83 0.96
CA TYR A 17 -8.06 -8.10 0.18
C TYR A 17 -8.77 -7.03 1.02
N SER A 18 -9.35 -7.43 2.17
CA SER A 18 -10.04 -6.51 3.07
C SER A 18 -9.13 -5.41 3.59
N TRP A 19 -7.89 -5.73 3.98
CA TRP A 19 -6.92 -4.73 4.41
C TRP A 19 -6.56 -3.73 3.30
N THR A 20 -6.39 -4.22 2.07
CA THR A 20 -6.10 -3.36 0.91
C THR A 20 -7.30 -2.44 0.59
N VAL A 21 -8.53 -2.93 0.73
CA VAL A 21 -9.75 -2.09 0.59
C VAL A 21 -9.81 -1.02 1.68
N ILE A 22 -9.50 -1.37 2.93
CA ILE A 22 -9.44 -0.40 4.04
C ILE A 22 -8.40 0.70 3.72
N GLN A 23 -7.20 0.32 3.27
CA GLN A 23 -6.20 1.31 2.87
C GLN A 23 -6.66 2.21 1.72
N LEU A 24 -7.35 1.65 0.73
CA LEU A 24 -7.91 2.43 -0.37
C LEU A 24 -8.90 3.48 0.15
N ILE A 25 -9.84 3.07 1.01
CA ILE A 25 -10.84 3.98 1.60
C ILE A 25 -10.15 5.08 2.42
N LEU A 26 -9.16 4.72 3.24
CA LEU A 26 -8.41 5.69 4.05
C LEU A 26 -7.66 6.70 3.16
N ARG A 27 -7.00 6.24 2.09
CA ARG A 27 -6.29 7.13 1.15
C ARG A 27 -7.24 8.07 0.43
N LEU A 28 -8.39 7.57 -0.03
CA LEU A 28 -9.44 8.41 -0.64
C LEU A 28 -9.98 9.43 0.37
N GLY A 29 -10.22 9.03 1.62
CA GLY A 29 -10.63 9.95 2.69
C GLY A 29 -9.60 11.07 2.93
N ILE A 30 -8.31 10.73 2.95
CA ILE A 30 -7.23 11.72 3.06
C ILE A 30 -7.20 12.65 1.84
N MET A 31 -7.33 12.12 0.62
CA MET A 31 -7.39 12.93 -0.60
C MET A 31 -8.56 13.93 -0.57
N CYS A 32 -9.73 13.47 -0.16
CA CYS A 32 -10.89 14.34 0.04
C CYS A 32 -10.56 15.44 1.06
N GLY A 33 -9.99 15.10 2.22
CA GLY A 33 -9.60 16.09 3.23
C GLY A 33 -8.59 17.12 2.72
N LEU A 34 -7.53 16.68 2.04
CA LEU A 34 -6.49 17.54 1.49
C LEU A 34 -7.01 18.52 0.43
N TYR A 35 -8.04 18.12 -0.34
CA TYR A 35 -8.64 18.99 -1.35
C TYR A 35 -9.27 20.27 -0.76
N TRP A 36 -9.77 20.22 0.48
CA TRP A 36 -10.42 21.37 1.15
C TRP A 36 -9.45 22.28 1.91
N ILE A 37 -8.21 21.85 2.12
CA ILE A 37 -7.21 22.63 2.90
C ILE A 37 -6.81 23.95 2.21
N PRO A 38 -6.52 23.99 0.89
CA PRO A 38 -6.06 25.21 0.22
C PRO A 38 -7.04 26.38 0.36
N ASP A 39 -8.35 26.11 0.29
CA ASP A 39 -9.40 27.14 0.39
C ASP A 39 -9.45 27.78 1.78
N THR A 40 -9.12 27.04 2.83
CA THR A 40 -9.13 27.55 4.21
C THR A 40 -7.88 28.36 4.58
N ILE A 41 -6.74 28.11 3.92
CA ILE A 41 -5.47 28.80 4.21
C ILE A 41 -5.40 30.13 3.45
N ALA A 42 -6.00 30.22 2.27
CA ALA A 42 -6.03 31.44 1.45
C ALA A 42 -6.65 32.67 2.16
N ASP A 43 -7.52 32.45 3.15
CA ASP A 43 -8.18 33.52 3.93
C ASP A 43 -7.31 34.15 5.03
N THR A 44 -6.12 33.61 5.34
CA THR A 44 -5.33 34.07 6.51
C THR A 44 -4.25 35.13 6.22
N GLY A 45 -4.19 35.69 5.00
CA GLY A 45 -3.53 36.98 4.74
C GLY A 45 -2.02 37.11 5.03
N ARG A 46 -1.29 36.02 5.33
CA ARG A 46 0.16 36.03 5.56
C ARG A 46 0.93 35.32 4.44
N GLU A 47 1.73 36.12 3.74
CA GLU A 47 2.88 35.78 2.89
C GLU A 47 2.66 34.84 1.69
N LYS A 48 2.61 35.45 0.50
CA LYS A 48 2.51 34.78 -0.81
C LYS A 48 3.59 33.69 -1.05
N VAL A 49 4.77 33.82 -0.42
CA VAL A 49 5.87 32.85 -0.58
C VAL A 49 5.62 31.57 0.24
N LEU A 50 5.14 31.71 1.48
CA LEU A 50 4.79 30.57 2.34
C LEU A 50 3.60 29.78 1.76
N SER A 51 2.63 30.49 1.18
CA SER A 51 1.48 29.92 0.47
C SER A 51 1.88 29.12 -0.77
N ALA A 52 2.82 29.60 -1.59
CA ALA A 52 3.28 28.88 -2.79
C ALA A 52 4.04 27.58 -2.43
N VAL A 53 4.90 27.62 -1.39
CA VAL A 53 5.61 26.43 -0.91
C VAL A 53 4.64 25.39 -0.35
N MET A 54 3.67 25.82 0.47
CA MET A 54 2.65 24.91 1.00
C MET A 54 1.77 24.33 -0.09
N SER A 55 1.34 25.12 -1.08
CA SER A 55 0.57 24.63 -2.22
C SER A 55 1.35 23.58 -3.02
N THR A 56 2.66 23.75 -3.18
CA THR A 56 3.51 22.79 -3.91
C THR A 56 3.65 21.48 -3.12
N ILE A 57 3.86 21.56 -1.81
CA ILE A 57 3.92 20.38 -0.93
C ILE A 57 2.59 19.63 -0.91
N LEU A 58 1.46 20.34 -0.76
CA LEU A 58 0.12 19.75 -0.80
C LEU A 58 -0.17 19.10 -2.16
N GLY A 59 0.21 19.75 -3.26
CA GLY A 59 0.09 19.20 -4.60
C GLY A 59 0.92 17.92 -4.80
N ALA A 60 2.15 17.88 -4.28
CA ALA A 60 2.99 16.69 -4.33
C ALA A 60 2.42 15.53 -3.50
N ILE A 61 1.89 15.81 -2.29
CA ILE A 61 1.21 14.81 -1.46
C ILE A 61 -0.04 14.30 -2.17
N PHE A 62 -0.83 15.19 -2.78
CA PHE A 62 -2.02 14.81 -3.54
C PHE A 62 -1.66 13.92 -4.74
N GLY A 63 -0.67 14.31 -5.54
CA GLY A 63 -0.17 13.51 -6.65
C GLY A 63 0.34 12.13 -6.21
N TRP A 64 1.04 12.07 -5.07
CA TRP A 64 1.46 10.81 -4.45
C TRP A 64 0.27 9.92 -4.11
N LEU A 65 -0.77 10.49 -3.49
CA LEU A 65 -1.97 9.75 -3.13
C LEU A 65 -2.69 9.21 -4.36
N VAL A 66 -2.88 10.01 -5.41
CA VAL A 66 -3.46 9.56 -6.71
C VAL A 66 -2.69 8.35 -7.23
N TRP A 67 -1.36 8.48 -7.34
CA TRP A 67 -0.48 7.42 -7.83
C TRP A 67 -0.62 6.14 -7.00
N SER A 68 -0.61 6.29 -5.69
CA SER A 68 -0.69 5.19 -4.74
C SER A 68 -2.05 4.46 -4.81
N VAL A 69 -3.14 5.21 -5.02
CA VAL A 69 -4.50 4.69 -5.21
C VAL A 69 -4.59 3.88 -6.50
N LEU A 70 -4.04 4.39 -7.61
CA LEU A 70 -4.03 3.67 -8.89
C LEU A 70 -3.33 2.31 -8.77
N ILE A 71 -2.17 2.26 -8.11
CA ILE A 71 -1.45 1.01 -7.85
C ILE A 71 -2.28 0.07 -6.96
N LEU A 72 -2.92 0.59 -5.90
CA LEU A 72 -3.78 -0.22 -5.03
C LEU A 72 -4.94 -0.86 -5.80
N VAL A 73 -5.59 -0.12 -6.70
CA VAL A 73 -6.70 -0.63 -7.51
C VAL A 73 -6.23 -1.77 -8.41
N VAL A 74 -5.06 -1.63 -9.05
CA VAL A 74 -4.45 -2.69 -9.85
C VAL A 74 -4.12 -3.91 -8.98
N ALA A 75 -3.60 -3.68 -7.77
CA ALA A 75 -3.27 -4.73 -6.82
C ALA A 75 -4.52 -5.48 -6.33
N LEU A 76 -5.62 -4.79 -6.06
CA LEU A 76 -6.90 -5.40 -5.67
C LEU A 76 -7.40 -6.37 -6.73
N LYS A 77 -7.31 -5.98 -8.01
CA LYS A 77 -7.59 -6.89 -9.12
C LYS A 77 -6.65 -8.09 -9.12
N GLY A 78 -5.35 -7.85 -8.92
CA GLY A 78 -4.35 -8.91 -8.77
C GLY A 78 -4.64 -9.89 -7.63
N ILE A 79 -5.09 -9.39 -6.48
CA ILE A 79 -5.45 -10.20 -5.31
C ILE A 79 -6.73 -11.00 -5.59
N ALA A 80 -7.75 -10.37 -6.18
CA ALA A 80 -9.00 -11.02 -6.53
C ALA A 80 -8.79 -12.17 -7.54
N GLU A 81 -8.01 -11.92 -8.59
CA GLU A 81 -7.73 -12.87 -9.67
C GLU A 81 -6.52 -13.79 -9.39
N ARG A 82 -5.84 -13.64 -8.25
CA ARG A 82 -4.60 -14.35 -7.88
C ARG A 82 -3.49 -14.23 -8.96
N ARG A 83 -3.34 -13.06 -9.58
CA ARG A 83 -2.31 -12.79 -10.59
C ARG A 83 -1.09 -12.10 -9.98
N SER A 84 0.02 -12.83 -9.86
CA SER A 84 1.24 -12.34 -9.18
C SER A 84 1.82 -11.06 -9.81
N MET A 85 1.74 -10.93 -11.13
CA MET A 85 2.23 -9.76 -11.89
C MET A 85 1.57 -8.44 -11.48
N LEU A 86 0.28 -8.47 -11.13
CA LEU A 86 -0.48 -7.27 -10.74
C LEU A 86 -0.26 -6.85 -9.28
N VAL A 87 0.21 -7.78 -8.43
CA VAL A 87 0.51 -7.52 -7.01
C VAL A 87 1.92 -6.93 -6.83
N TYR A 88 2.84 -7.21 -7.76
CA TYR A 88 4.23 -6.76 -7.68
C TYR A 88 4.41 -5.24 -7.57
N PRO A 89 3.74 -4.40 -8.39
CA PRO A 89 3.85 -2.94 -8.27
C PRO A 89 3.45 -2.41 -6.87
N TYR A 90 2.49 -3.06 -6.22
CA TYR A 90 2.05 -2.68 -4.89
C TYR A 90 3.07 -3.05 -3.80
N MET A 91 3.74 -4.21 -3.92
CA MET A 91 4.86 -4.51 -3.02
C MET A 91 5.98 -3.47 -3.13
N PHE A 92 6.30 -3.03 -4.34
CA PHE A 92 7.29 -1.98 -4.56
C PHE A 92 6.85 -0.65 -3.95
N LEU A 93 5.58 -0.27 -4.15
CA LEU A 93 5.01 0.94 -3.54
C LEU A 93 5.11 0.90 -2.01
N LEU A 94 4.79 -0.24 -1.37
CA LEU A 94 4.87 -0.37 0.08
C LEU A 94 6.30 -0.20 0.62
N ILE A 95 7.32 -0.67 -0.11
CA ILE A 95 8.73 -0.44 0.26
C ILE A 95 9.05 1.05 0.17
N LEU A 96 8.63 1.70 -0.92
CA LEU A 96 8.89 3.11 -1.14
C LEU A 96 8.19 3.99 -0.09
N GLU A 97 6.94 3.69 0.24
CA GLU A 97 6.19 4.33 1.33
C GLU A 97 6.86 4.10 2.69
N PHE A 98 7.36 2.89 2.96
CA PHE A 98 8.09 2.60 4.19
C PHE A 98 9.38 3.43 4.29
N VAL A 99 10.15 3.54 3.22
CA VAL A 99 11.36 4.38 3.18
C VAL A 99 11.02 5.85 3.42
N LEU A 100 10.01 6.39 2.72
CA LEU A 100 9.57 7.78 2.90
C LEU A 100 9.12 8.05 4.34
N LEU A 101 8.42 7.09 4.94
CA LEU A 101 7.92 7.18 6.30
C LEU A 101 9.08 7.17 7.31
N VAL A 102 10.08 6.31 7.14
CA VAL A 102 11.29 6.33 7.98
C VAL A 102 12.05 7.66 7.84
N VAL A 103 12.26 8.15 6.61
CA VAL A 103 12.94 9.43 6.37
C VAL A 103 12.18 10.59 7.00
N SER A 104 10.86 10.64 6.82
CA SER A 104 10.00 11.65 7.44
C SER A 104 10.02 11.56 8.97
N GLY A 105 10.04 10.35 9.53
CA GLY A 105 10.12 10.13 10.98
C GLY A 105 11.42 10.67 11.58
N ILE A 106 12.57 10.44 10.93
CA ILE A 106 13.88 10.97 11.35
C ILE A 106 13.88 12.50 11.29
N LEU A 107 13.39 13.09 10.19
CA LEU A 107 13.29 14.55 10.03
C LEU A 107 12.40 15.18 11.11
N MET A 108 11.25 14.57 11.39
CA MET A 108 10.30 15.09 12.39
C MET A 108 10.78 14.85 13.82
N SER A 109 11.55 13.79 14.10
CA SER A 109 12.13 13.57 15.44
C SER A 109 13.17 14.63 15.79
N ALA A 110 13.88 15.17 14.80
CA ALA A 110 14.78 16.31 14.99
C ALA A 110 14.04 17.59 15.41
N LEU A 111 12.75 17.71 15.08
CA LEU A 111 11.87 18.82 15.44
C LEU A 111 11.13 18.62 16.81
N GLN A 112 11.56 17.62 17.60
CA GLN A 112 11.23 17.41 19.03
C GLN A 112 9.74 17.40 19.44
N THR A 113 8.83 16.91 18.59
CA THR A 113 7.41 16.80 18.96
C THR A 113 7.02 15.33 19.16
N PRO A 114 6.76 14.87 20.41
CA PRO A 114 6.51 13.46 20.74
C PRO A 114 5.37 12.83 19.94
N TRP A 115 4.38 13.63 19.56
CA TRP A 115 3.24 13.22 18.75
C TRP A 115 3.63 12.59 17.41
N TYR A 116 4.65 13.15 16.73
CA TYR A 116 5.09 12.62 15.43
C TYR A 116 5.84 11.28 15.58
N ILE A 117 6.49 11.03 16.71
CA ILE A 117 7.12 9.74 16.99
C ILE A 117 6.06 8.64 17.11
N PHE A 118 4.98 8.90 17.86
CA PHE A 118 3.84 7.98 17.95
C PHE A 118 3.18 7.74 16.59
N GLN A 119 2.96 8.81 15.80
CA GLN A 119 2.39 8.70 14.47
C GLN A 119 3.28 7.89 13.52
N ALA A 120 4.60 8.11 13.56
CA ALA A 120 5.57 7.36 12.77
C ALA A 120 5.58 5.87 13.17
N LEU A 121 5.53 5.55 14.46
CA LEU A 121 5.49 4.16 14.93
C LEU A 121 4.22 3.42 14.46
N ILE A 122 3.04 4.05 14.59
CA ILE A 122 1.78 3.48 14.12
C ILE A 122 1.82 3.30 12.60
N SER A 123 2.34 4.28 11.89
CA SER A 123 2.42 4.24 10.43
C SER A 123 3.42 3.17 9.96
N CYS A 124 4.57 3.02 10.62
CA CYS A 124 5.52 1.92 10.43
C CYS A 124 4.86 0.55 10.65
N GLY A 125 4.11 0.40 11.74
CA GLY A 125 3.44 -0.86 12.08
C GLY A 125 2.39 -1.24 11.04
N THR A 126 1.57 -0.28 10.61
CA THR A 126 0.51 -0.53 9.60
C THR A 126 1.08 -0.84 8.21
N HIS A 127 2.10 -0.12 7.75
CA HIS A 127 2.76 -0.38 6.46
C HIS A 127 3.59 -1.67 6.50
N GLY A 128 4.30 -1.92 7.61
CA GLY A 128 5.05 -3.16 7.83
C GLY A 128 4.14 -4.40 7.83
N TYR A 129 3.00 -4.33 8.53
CA TYR A 129 1.99 -5.38 8.49
C TYR A 129 1.44 -5.59 7.08
N ALA A 130 1.07 -4.52 6.38
CA ALA A 130 0.60 -4.59 4.99
C ALA A 130 1.63 -5.27 4.06
N PHE A 131 2.91 -4.93 4.24
CA PHE A 131 4.00 -5.51 3.49
C PHE A 131 4.16 -7.02 3.75
N ILE A 132 4.17 -7.43 5.02
CA ILE A 132 4.28 -8.85 5.42
C ILE A 132 3.10 -9.67 4.88
N CYS A 133 1.88 -9.13 4.95
CA CYS A 133 0.69 -9.80 4.44
C CYS A 133 0.73 -9.93 2.90
N THR A 134 1.10 -8.85 2.21
CA THR A 134 1.17 -8.82 0.74
C THR A 134 2.27 -9.74 0.21
N ILE A 135 3.46 -9.76 0.83
CA ILE A 135 4.55 -10.64 0.41
C ILE A 135 4.24 -12.11 0.68
N SER A 136 3.57 -12.41 1.80
CA SER A 136 3.13 -13.78 2.14
C SER A 136 2.10 -14.28 1.13
N PHE A 137 1.16 -13.42 0.73
CA PHE A 137 0.19 -13.73 -0.31
C PHE A 137 0.84 -13.89 -1.69
N TYR A 138 1.76 -13.01 -2.05
CA TYR A 138 2.53 -13.13 -3.30
C TYR A 138 3.30 -14.44 -3.39
N LYS A 139 4.00 -14.83 -2.31
CA LYS A 139 4.70 -16.13 -2.22
C LYS A 139 3.71 -17.29 -2.36
N SER A 140 2.52 -17.18 -1.76
CA SER A 140 1.47 -18.19 -1.89
C SER A 140 0.97 -18.33 -3.33
N ILE A 141 0.78 -17.23 -4.07
CA ILE A 141 0.40 -17.29 -5.49
C ILE A 141 1.49 -17.96 -6.30
N LYS A 142 2.74 -17.52 -6.16
CA LYS A 142 3.90 -18.08 -6.89
C LYS A 142 4.09 -19.58 -6.63
N ALA A 143 3.82 -20.05 -5.41
CA ALA A 143 3.88 -21.47 -5.09
C ALA A 143 2.78 -22.27 -5.81
N GLN A 144 1.58 -21.71 -5.96
CA GLN A 144 0.50 -22.32 -6.71
C GLN A 144 0.77 -22.34 -8.22
N GLU A 145 1.30 -21.24 -8.78
CA GLU A 145 1.69 -21.15 -10.19
C GLU A 145 2.75 -22.22 -10.55
N LYS A 146 3.78 -22.39 -9.70
CA LYS A 146 4.82 -23.42 -9.92
C LYS A 146 4.28 -24.85 -9.82
N GLY A 147 3.41 -25.11 -8.84
CA GLY A 147 2.78 -26.43 -8.69
C GLY A 147 1.85 -26.79 -9.84
N LEU A 148 1.22 -25.80 -10.49
CA LEU A 148 0.38 -26.02 -11.68
C LEU A 148 1.23 -26.40 -12.90
N HIS A 149 2.36 -25.71 -13.10
CA HIS A 149 3.29 -26.00 -14.21
C HIS A 149 3.97 -27.37 -14.09
N GLU A 150 4.19 -27.89 -12.88
CA GLU A 150 4.72 -29.24 -12.68
C GLU A 150 3.71 -30.35 -13.04
N VAL A 151 2.41 -30.09 -12.96
CA VAL A 151 1.35 -31.05 -13.34
C VAL A 151 1.12 -31.05 -14.85
N GLU A 152 1.24 -29.91 -15.53
CA GLU A 152 1.17 -29.82 -17.00
C GLU A 152 2.40 -30.41 -17.70
N ALA A 153 3.54 -30.54 -17.01
CA ALA A 153 4.78 -31.09 -17.56
C ALA A 153 4.84 -32.63 -17.59
N ILE A 154 3.78 -33.34 -17.17
CA ILE A 154 3.72 -34.80 -17.30
C ILE A 154 3.32 -35.12 -18.74
N PRO A 155 4.22 -35.61 -19.60
CA PRO A 155 3.83 -36.01 -20.95
C PRO A 155 2.80 -37.15 -20.83
N PHE A 156 1.66 -36.97 -21.49
CA PHE A 156 0.75 -38.09 -21.76
C PHE A 156 1.57 -39.19 -22.43
N LYS A 157 1.85 -40.28 -21.69
CA LYS A 157 2.24 -41.54 -22.31
C LYS A 157 1.03 -41.99 -23.12
N THR A 158 1.03 -41.68 -24.41
CA THR A 158 0.24 -42.39 -25.39
C THR A 158 0.73 -43.83 -25.38
N VAL A 159 -0.14 -44.72 -24.89
CA VAL A 159 -0.01 -46.18 -25.00
C VAL A 159 -0.17 -46.58 -26.45
#